data_AF-U1QAH5-F1
#
_entry.id   AF-U1QAH5-F1
#
_cell.length_a   1.000
_cell.length_b   1.000
_cell.length_c   1.000
_cell.angle_alpha   90.00
_cell.angle_beta   90.00
_cell.angle_gamma   90.00
#
_symmetry.space_group_name_H-M   'P 1'
#
loop_
_entity.id
_entity.type
_entity.pdbx_description
1 polymer ?
#
loop_
_entity_poly.entity_id
_entity_poly.type
_entity_poly.pdbx_seq_one_letter_code
_entity_poly.pdbx_strand_id
1 'polypeptide(L)'
;MAGTQTGRLILDSYATKLTLSLLGVVGLATAAGVLVYLQARSLFGADAGVIGSSILGLILITVISLALVGVTIGSNTIIALRRLTTKADQMADGDLEVDLDTNRTDEIGQLHTAFDSMRLSLREQISAAETAQKEAQEAREKMERRAEAIEQQAAAYEAVMQQVAAGDLTQRVDPATDSEAMQQVGLAFNETIDELETTVGEVMTFADEVETAAAGVDTTPNSSTRTAAAC
;
A
#
# COMPACT_ATOMS: atom_id res chain seq x y z
N MET A 1 0.02 -12.10 21.66
CA MET A 1 0.47 -12.43 23.04
C MET A 1 1.54 -13.52 23.16
N ALA A 2 1.97 -14.21 22.09
CA ALA A 2 2.99 -15.27 22.18
C ALA A 2 4.46 -14.78 22.04
N GLY A 3 4.70 -13.58 21.48
CA GLY A 3 6.06 -13.08 21.20
C GLY A 3 6.86 -12.63 22.44
N THR A 4 6.17 -12.06 23.45
CA THR A 4 6.82 -11.49 24.64
C THR A 4 7.42 -12.54 25.59
N GLN A 5 6.96 -13.79 25.52
CA GLN A 5 7.45 -14.86 26.41
C GLN A 5 8.80 -15.43 25.95
N THR A 6 9.02 -15.52 24.63
CA THR A 6 10.24 -16.10 24.05
C THR A 6 11.46 -15.18 24.22
N GLY A 7 11.28 -13.86 24.08
CA GLY A 7 12.37 -12.89 24.28
C GLY A 7 12.90 -12.85 25.72
N ARG A 8 12.01 -13.02 26.72
CA ARG A 8 12.39 -13.10 28.14
C ARG A 8 13.28 -14.30 28.45
N LEU A 9 13.00 -15.46 27.84
CA LEU A 9 13.80 -16.68 28.03
C LEU A 9 15.23 -16.56 27.50
N ILE A 10 15.42 -15.86 26.37
CA ILE A 10 16.75 -15.71 25.74
C ILE A 10 17.62 -14.71 26.52
N LEU A 11 17.04 -13.58 26.96
CA LEU A 11 17.77 -12.55 27.69
C LEU A 11 18.20 -13.00 29.09
N ASP A 12 17.38 -13.79 29.78
CA ASP A 12 17.80 -14.39 31.05
C ASP A 12 18.90 -15.42 30.81
N SER A 13 18.82 -16.21 29.73
CA SER A 13 19.87 -17.18 29.39
C SER A 13 21.25 -16.55 29.22
N TYR A 14 21.37 -15.41 28.51
CA TYR A 14 22.66 -14.76 28.29
C TYR A 14 23.20 -14.06 29.55
N ALA A 15 22.34 -13.37 30.30
CA ALA A 15 22.75 -12.76 31.57
C ALA A 15 23.23 -13.84 32.55
N THR A 16 22.50 -14.96 32.66
CA THR A 16 22.91 -16.10 33.49
C THR A 16 24.23 -16.70 33.01
N LYS A 17 24.42 -16.91 31.70
CA LYS A 17 25.69 -17.43 31.14
C LYS A 17 26.88 -16.52 31.44
N LEU A 18 26.72 -15.20 31.33
CA LEU A 18 27.77 -14.23 31.62
C LEU A 18 28.11 -14.21 33.12
N THR A 19 27.09 -14.25 33.99
CA THR A 19 27.34 -14.34 35.44
C THR A 19 28.02 -15.65 35.82
N LEU A 20 27.65 -16.77 35.19
CA LEU A 20 28.25 -18.09 35.41
C LEU A 20 29.72 -18.10 34.95
N SER A 21 30.04 -17.52 33.80
CA SER A 21 31.42 -17.44 33.31
C SER A 21 32.27 -16.53 34.20
N LEU A 22 31.76 -15.38 34.63
CA LEU A 22 32.46 -14.48 35.55
C LEU A 22 32.71 -15.15 36.91
N LEU A 23 31.72 -15.83 37.47
CA LEU A 23 31.88 -16.63 38.69
C LEU A 23 32.92 -17.73 38.52
N GLY A 24 32.96 -18.39 37.35
CA GLY A 24 33.99 -19.37 37.03
C GLY A 24 35.40 -18.78 37.01
N VAL A 25 35.59 -17.61 36.39
CA VAL A 25 36.89 -16.91 36.33
C VAL A 25 37.32 -16.44 37.73
N VAL A 26 36.40 -15.86 38.50
CA VAL A 26 36.64 -15.45 39.89
C VAL A 26 36.98 -16.66 40.76
N GLY A 27 36.26 -17.77 40.61
CA GLY A 27 36.52 -19.03 41.29
C GLY A 27 37.90 -19.61 40.97
N LEU A 28 38.30 -19.57 39.69
CA LEU A 28 39.63 -20.04 39.27
C LEU A 28 40.75 -19.15 39.81
N ALA A 29 40.59 -17.82 39.74
CA ALA A 29 41.57 -16.86 40.26
C ALA A 29 41.74 -16.99 41.78
N THR A 30 40.63 -17.13 42.52
CA THR A 30 40.65 -17.33 43.96
C THR A 30 41.27 -18.68 44.33
N ALA A 31 40.91 -19.77 43.66
CA ALA A 31 41.49 -21.09 43.89
C ALA A 31 43.01 -21.11 43.64
N ALA A 32 43.48 -20.51 42.54
CA ALA A 32 44.90 -20.38 42.24
C ALA A 32 45.65 -19.59 43.32
N GLY A 33 45.10 -18.45 43.75
CA GLY A 33 45.69 -17.64 44.82
C GLY A 33 45.75 -18.37 46.16
N VAL A 34 44.71 -19.14 46.52
CA VAL A 34 44.68 -19.98 47.72
C VAL A 34 45.74 -21.08 47.64
N LEU A 35 45.92 -21.71 46.47
CA LEU A 35 46.97 -22.72 46.25
C LEU A 35 48.37 -22.15 46.49
N VAL A 36 48.65 -20.97 45.94
CA VAL A 36 49.92 -20.25 46.15
C VAL A 36 50.12 -19.89 47.62
N TYR A 37 49.06 -19.43 48.31
CA TYR A 37 49.09 -19.12 49.75
C TYR A 37 49.47 -20.36 50.59
N LEU A 38 48.84 -21.52 50.30
CA LEU A 38 49.13 -22.78 51.00
C LEU A 38 50.56 -23.25 50.74
N GLN A 39 51.05 -23.15 49.51
CA GLN A 39 52.41 -23.54 49.15
C GLN A 39 53.46 -22.63 49.81
N ALA A 40 53.25 -21.31 49.80
CA ALA A 40 54.13 -20.36 50.49
C ALA A 40 54.19 -20.65 52.00
N ARG A 41 53.05 -20.95 52.64
CA ARG A 41 53.01 -21.32 54.06
C ARG A 41 53.83 -22.58 54.37
N SER A 42 53.82 -23.57 53.48
CA SER A 42 54.58 -24.82 53.66
C SER A 42 56.10 -24.63 53.50
N LEU A 43 56.53 -23.68 52.68
CA LEU A 43 57.94 -23.43 52.39
C LEU A 43 58.60 -22.46 53.37
N PHE A 44 57.87 -21.43 53.83
CA PHE A 44 58.43 -20.32 54.61
C PHE A 44 58.08 -20.35 56.13
N GLY A 45 57.26 -21.31 56.59
CA GLY A 45 57.00 -21.50 58.02
C GLY A 45 56.38 -20.28 58.73
N ALA A 46 56.88 -19.92 59.91
CA ALA A 46 56.32 -18.87 60.78
C ALA A 46 56.50 -17.42 60.25
N ASP A 47 57.45 -17.18 59.34
CA ASP A 47 57.68 -15.87 58.72
C ASP A 47 56.69 -15.55 57.57
N ALA A 48 55.75 -16.46 57.30
CA ALA A 48 54.76 -16.34 56.24
C ALA A 48 53.70 -15.23 56.45
N GLY A 49 53.68 -14.55 57.60
CA GLY A 49 52.66 -13.53 57.91
C GLY A 49 52.61 -12.38 56.91
N VAL A 50 53.77 -11.88 56.47
CA VAL A 50 53.88 -10.75 55.53
C VAL A 50 53.59 -11.18 54.08
N ILE A 51 54.01 -12.39 53.71
CA ILE A 51 53.78 -12.95 52.36
C ILE A 51 52.29 -13.31 52.21
N GLY A 52 51.68 -13.88 53.25
CA GLY A 52 50.29 -14.27 53.27
C GLY A 52 49.30 -13.11 53.15
N SER A 53 49.55 -11.99 53.84
CA SER A 53 48.72 -10.78 53.73
C SER A 53 48.80 -10.16 52.33
N SER A 54 49.98 -10.18 51.71
CA SER A 54 50.19 -9.69 50.35
C SER A 54 49.42 -10.52 49.31
N ILE A 55 49.43 -11.86 49.42
CA ILE A 55 48.67 -12.75 48.53
C ILE A 55 47.15 -12.55 48.68
N LEU A 56 46.65 -12.46 49.91
CA LEU A 56 45.22 -12.21 50.16
C LEU A 56 44.78 -10.85 49.60
N GLY A 57 45.61 -9.82 49.76
CA GLY A 57 45.38 -8.50 49.17
C GLY A 57 45.25 -8.56 47.64
N LEU A 58 46.15 -9.29 46.96
CA LEU A 58 46.11 -9.46 45.50
C LEU A 58 44.87 -10.21 45.02
N ILE A 59 44.47 -11.28 45.72
CA ILE A 59 43.23 -12.01 45.41
C ILE A 59 42.04 -11.07 45.55
N LEU A 60 41.93 -10.35 46.67
CA LEU A 60 40.82 -9.45 46.93
C LEU A 60 40.71 -8.36 45.84
N ILE A 61 41.84 -7.73 45.47
CA ILE A 61 41.88 -6.72 44.40
C ILE A 61 41.45 -7.33 43.06
N THR A 62 41.88 -8.55 42.74
CA THR A 62 41.51 -9.24 41.50
C THR A 62 40.03 -9.56 41.45
N VAL A 63 39.45 -10.03 42.55
CA VAL A 63 38.00 -10.30 42.64
C VAL A 63 37.20 -9.01 42.48
N ILE A 64 37.63 -7.93 43.15
CA ILE A 64 36.97 -6.63 43.07
C ILE A 64 37.06 -6.06 41.65
N SER A 65 38.22 -6.12 40.99
CA SER A 65 38.39 -5.62 39.63
C SER A 65 37.53 -6.39 38.62
N LEU A 66 37.48 -7.73 38.74
CA LEU A 66 36.62 -8.57 37.92
C LEU A 66 35.13 -8.27 38.14
N ALA A 67 34.71 -8.10 39.39
CA ALA A 67 33.34 -7.73 39.73
C ALA A 67 32.97 -6.36 39.13
N LEU A 68 33.85 -5.37 39.23
CA LEU A 68 33.64 -4.03 38.68
C LEU A 68 33.47 -4.08 37.15
N VAL A 69 34.33 -4.81 36.44
CA VAL A 69 34.22 -4.99 34.98
C VAL A 69 32.93 -5.71 34.60
N GLY A 70 32.56 -6.75 35.34
CA GLY A 70 31.31 -7.47 35.12
C GLY A 70 30.07 -6.57 35.24
N VAL A 71 30.04 -5.71 36.27
CA VAL A 71 28.92 -4.79 36.50
C VAL A 71 28.85 -3.70 35.44
N THR A 72 29.97 -3.09 35.07
CA THR A 72 30.00 -1.97 34.11
C THR A 72 29.63 -2.41 32.70
N ILE A 73 30.20 -3.52 32.22
CA ILE A 73 29.93 -4.03 30.87
C ILE A 73 28.55 -4.70 30.81
N GLY A 74 28.25 -5.55 31.80
CA GLY A 74 27.03 -6.35 31.83
C GLY A 74 25.78 -5.50 31.95
N SER A 75 25.73 -4.62 32.95
CA SER A 75 24.50 -3.87 33.24
C SER A 75 24.17 -2.86 32.12
N ASN A 76 25.17 -2.12 31.63
CA ASN A 76 24.92 -1.08 30.63
C ASN A 76 24.50 -1.66 29.27
N THR A 77 25.16 -2.73 28.82
CA THR A 77 24.88 -3.35 27.51
C THR A 77 23.53 -4.07 27.51
N ILE A 78 23.26 -4.87 28.54
CA ILE A 78 22.01 -5.64 28.62
C ILE A 78 20.80 -4.70 28.71
N ILE A 79 20.89 -3.62 29.48
CA ILE A 79 19.80 -2.64 29.60
C ILE A 79 19.54 -1.95 28.25
N ALA A 80 20.58 -1.54 27.54
CA ALA A 80 20.44 -0.90 26.24
C ALA A 80 19.78 -1.83 25.21
N LEU A 81 20.23 -3.08 25.12
CA LEU A 81 19.64 -4.07 24.21
C LEU A 81 18.17 -4.36 24.55
N ARG A 82 17.83 -4.51 25.84
CA ARG A 82 16.44 -4.73 26.27
C ARG A 82 15.53 -3.58 25.89
N ARG A 83 16.00 -2.33 26.04
CA ARG A 83 15.25 -1.14 25.62
C ARG A 83 15.03 -1.14 24.11
N LEU A 84 16.07 -1.41 23.33
CA LEU A 84 15.96 -1.44 21.87
C LEU A 84 15.02 -2.56 21.39
N THR A 85 15.10 -3.76 21.97
CA THR A 85 14.15 -4.84 21.69
C THR A 85 12.72 -4.45 22.01
N THR A 86 12.49 -3.78 23.14
CA THR A 86 11.13 -3.33 23.52
C THR A 86 10.59 -2.30 22.52
N LYS A 87 11.44 -1.42 22.02
CA LYS A 87 11.08 -0.43 20.99
C LYS A 87 10.80 -1.10 19.64
N ALA A 88 11.60 -2.10 19.27
CA ALA A 88 11.37 -2.89 18.07
C ALA A 88 10.05 -3.68 18.14
N ASP A 89 9.70 -4.24 19.29
CA ASP A 89 8.40 -4.90 19.51
C ASP A 89 7.24 -3.90 19.35
N GLN A 90 7.38 -2.68 19.87
CA GLN A 90 6.39 -1.61 19.67
C GLN A 90 6.21 -1.24 18.19
N MET A 91 7.31 -1.12 17.45
CA MET A 91 7.27 -0.90 16.00
C MET A 91 6.59 -2.05 15.26
N ALA A 92 6.84 -3.30 15.66
CA ALA A 92 6.21 -4.48 15.08
C ALA A 92 4.70 -4.53 15.36
N ASP A 93 4.26 -3.99 16.49
CA ASP A 93 2.85 -3.81 16.84
C ASP A 93 2.20 -2.59 16.14
N GLY A 94 2.97 -1.85 15.31
CA GLY A 94 2.51 -0.74 14.49
C GLY A 94 2.77 0.66 15.06
N ASP A 95 3.39 0.76 16.24
CA ASP A 95 3.78 2.05 16.82
C ASP A 95 5.12 2.54 16.24
N LEU A 96 5.04 3.34 15.18
CA LEU A 96 6.20 3.96 14.52
C LEU A 96 6.54 5.36 15.06
N GLU A 97 5.88 5.81 16.13
CA GLU A 97 6.19 7.10 16.79
C GLU A 97 7.21 6.94 17.93
N VAL A 98 7.64 5.71 18.21
CA VAL A 98 8.57 5.42 19.31
C VAL A 98 9.90 6.13 19.13
N ASP A 99 10.31 6.89 20.14
CA ASP A 99 11.61 7.57 20.14
C ASP A 99 12.77 6.56 20.24
N LEU A 100 13.69 6.65 19.27
CA LEU A 100 14.92 5.87 19.16
C LEU A 100 16.19 6.73 19.29
N ASP A 101 16.05 8.02 19.63
CA ASP A 101 17.18 8.93 19.78
C ASP A 101 18.18 8.43 20.83
N THR A 102 19.46 8.63 20.53
CA THR A 102 20.56 8.19 21.38
C THR A 102 21.74 9.15 21.28
N ASN A 103 22.30 9.48 22.44
CA ASN A 103 23.56 10.23 22.54
C ASN A 103 24.79 9.31 22.57
N ARG A 104 24.60 8.00 22.30
CA ARG A 104 25.64 6.99 22.39
C ARG A 104 26.44 6.93 21.10
N THR A 105 27.76 6.94 21.19
CA THR A 105 28.68 7.02 20.04
C THR A 105 29.41 5.71 19.72
N ASP A 106 29.00 4.62 20.34
CA ASP A 106 29.59 3.28 20.15
C ASP A 106 28.73 2.41 19.21
N GLU A 107 29.04 1.12 19.13
CA GLU A 107 28.39 0.16 18.24
C GLU A 107 26.89 0.00 18.51
N ILE A 108 26.41 0.14 19.75
CA ILE A 108 24.96 0.11 19.99
C ILE A 108 24.31 1.47 19.76
N GLY A 109 25.07 2.56 19.80
CA GLY A 109 24.65 3.84 19.21
C GLY A 109 24.33 3.70 17.72
N GLN A 110 25.24 3.08 16.96
CA GLN A 110 25.02 2.79 15.53
C GLN A 110 23.80 1.87 15.31
N LEU A 111 23.58 0.89 16.19
CA LEU A 111 22.41 0.02 16.13
C LEU A 111 21.10 0.81 16.31
N HIS A 112 21.05 1.76 17.25
CA HIS A 112 19.92 2.67 17.42
C HIS A 112 19.63 3.46 16.14
N THR A 113 20.66 4.06 15.54
CA THR A 113 20.52 4.82 14.28
C THR A 113 20.01 3.95 13.13
N ALA A 114 20.48 2.70 13.02
CA ALA A 114 20.00 1.77 12.00
C ALA A 114 18.53 1.39 12.20
N PHE A 115 18.11 1.13 13.45
CA PHE A 115 16.71 0.87 13.78
C PHE A 115 15.82 2.10 13.55
N ASP A 116 16.31 3.31 13.83
CA ASP A 116 15.58 4.55 13.56
C ASP A 116 15.38 4.76 12.05
N SER A 117 16.41 4.50 11.26
CA SER A 117 16.31 4.55 9.79
C SER A 117 15.28 3.54 9.27
N MET A 118 15.22 2.34 9.86
CA MET A 118 14.19 1.35 9.53
C MET A 118 12.79 1.83 9.91
N ARG A 119 12.62 2.43 11.09
CA ARG A 119 11.34 3.02 11.54
C ARG A 119 10.83 4.08 10.57
N LEU A 120 11.70 5.01 10.17
CA LEU A 120 11.37 6.08 9.22
C LEU A 120 11.00 5.51 7.85
N SER A 121 11.76 4.53 7.35
CA SER A 121 11.47 3.90 6.05
C SER A 121 10.14 3.13 6.07
N LEU A 122 9.82 2.42 7.15
CA LEU A 122 8.53 1.75 7.30
C LEU A 122 7.38 2.76 7.31
N ARG A 123 7.54 3.87 8.04
CA ARG A 123 6.53 4.93 8.09
C ARG A 123 6.27 5.52 6.70
N GLU A 124 7.33 5.84 5.96
CA GLU A 124 7.23 6.38 4.61
C GLU A 124 6.55 5.39 3.67
N GLN A 125 6.91 4.11 3.73
CA GLN A 125 6.28 3.06 2.93
C GLN A 125 4.78 2.90 3.23
N ILE A 126 4.39 2.92 4.50
CA ILE A 126 2.98 2.85 4.89
C ILE A 126 2.23 4.08 4.37
N SER A 127 2.76 5.29 4.57
CA SER A 127 2.13 6.51 4.09
C SER A 127 2.00 6.54 2.56
N ALA A 128 3.00 6.04 1.83
CA ALA A 128 2.97 5.91 0.38
C ALA A 128 1.91 4.88 -0.06
N ALA A 129 1.81 3.74 0.63
CA ALA A 129 0.82 2.71 0.36
C ALA A 129 -0.62 3.22 0.61
N GLU A 130 -0.86 3.93 1.71
CA GLU A 130 -2.15 4.56 2.01
C GLU A 130 -2.55 5.59 0.96
N THR A 131 -1.59 6.41 0.52
CA THR A 131 -1.82 7.41 -0.54
C THR A 131 -2.17 6.72 -1.85
N ALA A 132 -1.41 5.70 -2.26
CA ALA A 132 -1.68 4.93 -3.47
C ALA A 132 -3.05 4.22 -3.42
N GLN A 133 -3.43 3.67 -2.25
CA GLN A 133 -4.75 3.07 -2.06
C GLN A 133 -5.87 4.09 -2.22
N LYS A 134 -5.70 5.29 -1.65
CA LYS A 134 -6.67 6.38 -1.77
C LYS A 134 -6.82 6.84 -3.22
N GLU A 135 -5.72 7.06 -3.93
CA GLU A 135 -5.74 7.44 -5.35
C GLU A 135 -6.40 6.36 -6.22
N ALA A 136 -6.12 5.09 -5.94
CA ALA A 136 -6.75 3.97 -6.65
C ALA A 136 -8.26 3.92 -6.39
N GLN A 137 -8.71 4.19 -5.17
CA GLN A 137 -10.12 4.26 -4.82
C GLN A 137 -10.82 5.44 -5.52
N GLU A 138 -10.22 6.64 -5.51
CA GLU A 138 -10.76 7.82 -6.19
C GLU A 138 -10.83 7.61 -7.72
N ALA A 139 -9.82 6.97 -8.30
CA ALA A 139 -9.81 6.60 -9.71
C ALA A 139 -10.93 5.61 -10.03
N ARG A 140 -11.15 4.61 -9.18
CA ARG A 140 -12.23 3.63 -9.33
C ARG A 140 -13.61 4.31 -9.27
N GLU A 141 -13.86 5.16 -8.28
CA GLU A 141 -15.12 5.90 -8.14
C GLU A 141 -15.38 6.83 -9.34
N LYS A 142 -14.32 7.41 -9.92
CA LYS A 142 -14.43 8.21 -11.15
C LYS A 142 -14.78 7.35 -12.36
N MET A 143 -14.22 6.14 -12.45
CA MET A 143 -14.53 5.19 -13.53
C MET A 143 -15.97 4.68 -13.43
N GLU A 144 -16.43 4.34 -12.23
CA GLU A 144 -17.81 3.89 -11.99
C GLU A 144 -18.81 4.99 -12.38
N ARG A 145 -18.61 6.24 -11.93
CA ARG A 145 -19.46 7.37 -12.33
C ARG A 145 -19.50 7.62 -13.84
N ARG A 146 -18.36 7.44 -14.52
CA ARG A 146 -18.29 7.58 -15.98
C ARG A 146 -19.04 6.44 -16.68
N ALA A 147 -18.93 5.22 -16.19
CA ALA A 147 -19.66 4.08 -16.73
C ALA A 147 -21.17 4.29 -16.58
N GLU A 148 -21.64 4.71 -15.40
CA GLU A 148 -23.05 5.03 -15.16
C GLU A 148 -23.56 6.14 -16.11
N ALA A 149 -22.78 7.20 -16.32
CA ALA A 149 -23.15 8.27 -17.25
C ALA A 149 -23.29 7.76 -18.70
N ILE A 150 -22.37 6.90 -19.14
CA ILE A 150 -22.44 6.28 -20.48
C ILE A 150 -23.66 5.37 -20.60
N GLU A 151 -23.96 4.55 -19.58
CA GLU A 151 -25.13 3.67 -19.57
C GLU A 151 -26.45 4.46 -19.65
N GLN A 152 -26.57 5.55 -18.87
CA GLN A 152 -27.73 6.44 -18.91
C GLN A 152 -27.90 7.07 -20.29
N GLN A 153 -26.80 7.50 -20.92
CA GLN A 153 -26.85 8.07 -22.25
C GLN A 153 -27.25 7.03 -23.31
N ALA A 154 -26.70 5.83 -23.24
CA ALA A 154 -27.07 4.75 -24.15
C ALA A 154 -28.56 4.42 -24.04
N ALA A 155 -29.12 4.37 -22.82
CA ALA A 155 -30.54 4.17 -22.60
C ALA A 155 -31.40 5.30 -23.18
N ALA A 156 -30.94 6.56 -23.08
CA ALA A 156 -31.63 7.70 -23.69
C ALA A 156 -31.66 7.60 -25.22
N TYR A 157 -30.53 7.20 -25.83
CA TYR A 157 -30.43 7.02 -27.28
C TYR A 157 -31.32 5.86 -27.75
N GLU A 158 -31.34 4.75 -27.00
CA GLU A 158 -32.22 3.61 -27.27
C GLU A 158 -33.70 4.04 -27.27
N ALA A 159 -34.12 4.85 -26.29
CA ALA A 159 -35.49 5.36 -26.21
C ALA A 159 -35.88 6.21 -27.42
N VAL A 160 -34.96 7.03 -27.95
CA VAL A 160 -35.21 7.81 -29.18
C VAL A 160 -35.24 6.89 -30.40
N MET A 161 -34.33 5.92 -30.50
CA MET A 161 -34.32 4.92 -31.58
C MET A 161 -35.64 4.15 -31.68
N GLN A 162 -36.23 3.78 -30.54
CA GLN A 162 -37.54 3.13 -30.51
C GLN A 162 -38.67 4.03 -31.02
N GLN A 163 -38.62 5.34 -30.74
CA GLN A 163 -39.61 6.31 -31.24
C GLN A 163 -39.48 6.54 -32.75
N VAL A 164 -38.25 6.71 -33.24
CA VAL A 164 -37.93 6.82 -34.67
C VAL A 164 -38.38 5.56 -35.41
N ALA A 165 -38.12 4.38 -34.86
CA ALA A 165 -38.58 3.11 -35.43
C ALA A 165 -40.11 2.96 -35.42
N ALA A 166 -40.81 3.60 -34.48
CA ALA A 166 -42.27 3.68 -34.47
C ALA A 166 -42.83 4.70 -35.49
N GLY A 167 -41.96 5.41 -36.21
CA GLY A 167 -42.31 6.36 -37.27
C GLY A 167 -42.30 7.82 -36.84
N ASP A 168 -41.98 8.14 -35.58
CA ASP A 168 -41.81 9.52 -35.15
C ASP A 168 -40.40 10.01 -35.47
N LEU A 169 -40.23 10.47 -36.70
CA LEU A 169 -38.98 11.06 -37.19
C LEU A 169 -38.76 12.51 -36.70
N THR A 170 -39.63 13.08 -35.86
CA THR A 170 -39.40 14.43 -35.29
C THR A 170 -38.50 14.42 -34.08
N GLN A 171 -38.27 13.24 -33.48
CA GLN A 171 -37.37 13.08 -32.34
C GLN A 171 -35.92 13.27 -32.75
N ARG A 172 -35.11 13.82 -31.85
CA ARG A 172 -33.67 13.95 -31.99
C ARG A 172 -33.00 13.61 -30.67
N VAL A 173 -31.78 13.13 -30.77
CA VAL A 173 -30.91 12.85 -29.63
C VAL A 173 -30.07 14.09 -29.32
N ASP A 174 -29.81 14.38 -28.05
CA ASP A 174 -28.85 15.43 -27.67
C ASP A 174 -27.41 14.89 -27.82
N PRO A 175 -26.61 15.42 -28.76
CA PRO A 175 -25.22 14.99 -28.95
C PRO A 175 -24.26 15.58 -27.91
N ALA A 176 -24.71 16.49 -27.03
CA ALA A 176 -23.88 17.06 -26.00
C ALA A 176 -23.59 16.03 -24.90
N THR A 177 -22.40 15.44 -24.93
CA THR A 177 -21.94 14.46 -23.94
C THR A 177 -20.47 14.64 -23.62
N ASP A 178 -20.09 14.16 -22.43
CA ASP A 178 -18.71 14.12 -21.94
C ASP A 178 -17.82 13.13 -22.72
N SER A 179 -18.41 12.22 -23.50
CA SER A 179 -17.68 11.25 -24.32
C SER A 179 -17.70 11.65 -25.79
N GLU A 180 -16.53 11.99 -26.34
CA GLU A 180 -16.36 12.30 -27.77
C GLU A 180 -16.92 11.18 -28.68
N ALA A 181 -16.78 9.92 -28.27
CA ALA A 181 -17.32 8.78 -29.01
C ALA A 181 -18.84 8.79 -29.03
N MET A 182 -19.50 9.03 -27.88
CA MET A 182 -20.97 9.10 -27.81
C MET A 182 -21.53 10.37 -28.48
N GLN A 183 -20.75 11.45 -28.51
CA GLN A 183 -21.11 12.67 -29.23
C GLN A 183 -21.13 12.40 -30.74
N GLN A 184 -20.10 11.74 -31.28
CA GLN A 184 -20.07 11.33 -32.68
C GLN A 184 -21.23 10.40 -33.02
N VAL A 185 -21.54 9.44 -32.14
CA VAL A 185 -22.71 8.56 -32.30
C VAL A 185 -24.00 9.39 -32.34
N GLY A 186 -24.18 10.37 -31.44
CA GLY A 186 -25.39 11.20 -31.42
C GLY A 186 -25.56 12.08 -32.66
N LEU A 187 -24.46 12.65 -33.17
CA LEU A 187 -24.46 13.43 -34.40
C LEU A 187 -24.81 12.56 -35.61
N ALA A 188 -24.14 11.41 -35.77
CA ALA A 188 -24.43 10.47 -36.86
C ALA A 188 -25.86 9.93 -36.79
N PHE A 189 -26.37 9.74 -35.58
CA PHE A 189 -27.73 9.31 -35.34
C PHE A 189 -28.75 10.35 -35.84
N ASN A 190 -28.56 11.62 -35.49
CA ASN A 190 -29.43 12.70 -35.96
C ASN A 190 -29.35 12.88 -37.48
N GLU A 191 -28.16 12.79 -38.07
CA GLU A 191 -27.97 12.82 -39.53
C GLU A 191 -28.75 11.69 -40.22
N THR A 192 -28.74 10.49 -39.63
CA THR A 192 -29.52 9.36 -40.15
C THR A 192 -31.03 9.64 -40.09
N ILE A 193 -31.53 10.28 -39.02
CA ILE A 193 -32.95 10.66 -38.93
C ILE A 193 -33.29 11.72 -39.99
N ASP A 194 -32.43 12.71 -40.21
CA ASP A 194 -32.64 13.76 -41.21
C ASP A 194 -32.73 13.17 -42.64
N GLU A 195 -31.90 12.17 -42.96
CA GLU A 195 -31.94 11.48 -44.25
C GLU A 195 -33.21 10.62 -44.41
N LEU A 196 -33.66 9.97 -43.32
CA LEU A 196 -34.93 9.23 -43.30
C LEU A 196 -36.13 10.16 -43.47
N GLU A 197 -36.16 11.32 -42.81
CA GLU A 197 -37.21 12.33 -42.93
C GLU A 197 -37.31 12.84 -44.37
N THR A 198 -36.17 13.11 -44.99
CA THR A 198 -36.08 13.51 -46.42
C THR A 198 -36.66 12.42 -47.32
N THR A 199 -36.24 11.17 -47.14
CA THR A 199 -36.71 10.04 -47.95
C THR A 199 -38.23 9.85 -47.84
N VAL A 200 -38.80 9.94 -46.63
CA VAL A 200 -40.25 9.84 -46.42
C VAL A 200 -40.98 11.03 -47.06
N GLY A 201 -40.43 12.25 -46.96
CA GLY A 201 -40.97 13.44 -47.61
C GLY A 201 -41.01 13.34 -49.13
N GLU A 202 -39.96 12.78 -49.74
CA GLU A 202 -39.90 12.51 -51.18
C GLU A 202 -40.96 11.49 -51.61
N VAL A 203 -41.15 10.41 -50.84
CA VAL A 203 -42.18 9.40 -51.11
C VAL A 203 -43.59 9.99 -51.02
N MET A 204 -43.87 10.86 -50.04
CA MET A 204 -45.16 11.54 -49.94
C MET A 204 -45.41 12.50 -51.10
N THR A 205 -44.39 13.26 -51.51
CA THR A 205 -44.48 14.17 -52.67
C THR A 205 -44.78 13.39 -53.95
N PHE A 206 -44.09 12.27 -54.17
CA PHE A 206 -44.34 11.39 -55.30
C PHE A 206 -45.76 10.81 -55.28
N ALA A 207 -46.28 10.45 -54.11
CA ALA A 207 -47.66 9.95 -53.98
C ALA A 207 -48.69 11.03 -54.38
N ASP A 208 -48.51 12.28 -53.95
CA ASP A 208 -49.35 13.43 -54.33
C ASP A 208 -49.30 13.71 -55.84
N GLU A 209 -48.11 13.61 -56.46
CA GLU A 209 -47.93 13.74 -57.90
C GLU A 209 -48.69 12.64 -58.67
N VAL A 210 -48.63 11.40 -58.20
CA VAL A 210 -49.36 10.26 -58.79
C VAL A 210 -50.87 10.44 -58.65
N GLU A 211 -51.37 10.90 -57.50
CA GLU A 211 -52.80 11.18 -57.29
C GLU A 211 -53.30 12.31 -58.20
N THR A 212 -52.53 13.40 -58.30
CA THR A 212 -52.85 14.53 -59.18
C THR A 212 -52.87 14.13 -60.65
N ALA A 213 -51.88 13.33 -61.08
CA ALA A 213 -51.83 12.80 -62.44
C ALA A 213 -53.02 11.88 -62.72
N ALA A 214 -53.42 11.03 -61.78
CA ALA A 214 -54.58 10.15 -61.90
C ALA A 214 -55.90 10.95 -62.02
N ALA A 215 -56.07 12.01 -61.22
CA ALA A 215 -57.23 12.90 -61.30
C ALA A 215 -57.31 13.66 -62.64
N GLY A 216 -56.17 14.00 -63.23
CA GLY A 216 -56.11 14.62 -64.56
C GLY A 216 -56.54 13.70 -65.70
N VAL A 217 -56.20 12.40 -65.63
CA VAL A 217 -56.53 11.40 -66.66
C VAL A 217 -58.03 11.17 -66.79
N ASP A 218 -58.78 11.21 -65.68
CA ASP A 218 -60.25 11.08 -65.70
C ASP A 218 -60.97 12.28 -66.36
N THR A 219 -60.29 13.42 -66.55
CA THR A 219 -60.91 14.63 -67.16
C THR A 219 -60.65 14.78 -68.66
N THR A 220 -59.92 13.87 -69.31
CA THR A 220 -59.66 13.91 -70.77
C THR A 220 -60.83 13.31 -71.57
N PRO A 221 -61.66 14.10 -72.31
CA PRO A 221 -62.70 13.54 -73.17
C PRO A 221 -62.05 12.96 -74.42
N ASN A 222 -62.27 11.67 -74.65
CA ASN A 222 -61.78 10.92 -75.81
C ASN A 222 -62.28 11.52 -77.14
N SER A 223 -61.53 12.44 -77.75
CA SER A 223 -61.77 12.94 -79.10
C SER A 223 -61.03 12.10 -80.14
N SER A 224 -61.47 10.84 -80.32
CA SER A 224 -61.02 9.97 -81.41
C SER A 224 -62.13 9.78 -82.45
N THR A 225 -62.44 10.81 -83.22
CA THR A 225 -63.25 10.68 -84.45
C THR A 225 -62.37 10.72 -85.69
N ARG A 226 -61.89 9.53 -86.07
CA ARG A 226 -61.95 8.92 -87.40
C ARG A 226 -61.83 9.87 -88.61
N THR A 227 -60.64 10.01 -89.18
CA THR A 227 -60.46 10.40 -90.60
C THR A 227 -60.15 9.15 -91.42
N ALA A 228 -61.17 8.58 -92.03
CA ALA A 228 -61.07 7.62 -93.12
C ALA A 228 -61.96 8.12 -94.27
N ALA A 229 -61.50 7.88 -95.51
CA ALA A 229 -62.04 8.29 -96.81
C ALA A 229 -61.49 9.65 -97.33
N ALA A 230 -61.07 9.81 -98.59
CA ALA A 230 -61.21 8.98 -99.79
C ALA A 230 -60.11 9.30 -100.82
N CYS A 231 -59.85 8.33 -101.70
CA CYS A 231 -59.40 8.55 -103.07
C CYS A 231 -60.47 9.26 -103.91
#